data_AF-A0A4Q3URG9-F1
#
_entry.id   AF-A0A4Q3URG9-F1
#
_cell.length_a   1.000
_cell.length_b   1.000
_cell.length_c   1.000
_cell.angle_alpha   90.00
_cell.angle_beta   90.00
_cell.angle_gamma   90.00
#
_symmetry.space_group_name_H-M   'P 1'
#
loop_
_entity.id
_entity.type
_entity.pdbx_description
1 polymer ?
#
loop_
_entity_poly.entity_id
_entity_poly.type
_entity_poly.pdbx_seq_one_letter_code
_entity_poly.pdbx_strand_id
1 'polypeptide(L)'
;MPHATASWMVDNTALSFEQIAEFCGLHILEVQAIADDTATAKVMGRDPIRAHEVTMEEIEKGQADPDYSLKMLKGPDQVRRTKGPRYTPVSKRQDKPDGIAWVLRHHPE
;
A
#
# COMPACT_ATOMS: atom_id res chain seq x y z
N MET A 1 -4.15 4.66 -3.55
CA MET A 1 -4.91 5.55 -4.44
C MET A 1 -6.15 5.98 -3.68
N PRO A 2 -6.07 7.06 -2.89
CA PRO A 2 -7.11 7.42 -1.92
C PRO A 2 -8.41 7.91 -2.60
N HIS A 3 -8.32 8.64 -3.72
CA HIS A 3 -9.49 9.11 -4.47
C HIS A 3 -10.36 7.97 -5.02
N ALA A 4 -9.76 6.83 -5.40
CA ALA A 4 -10.48 5.65 -5.90
C ALA A 4 -11.30 4.98 -4.79
N THR A 5 -10.72 4.86 -3.60
CA THR A 5 -11.38 4.27 -2.43
C THR A 5 -12.48 5.20 -1.92
N ALA A 6 -12.23 6.51 -1.88
CA ALA A 6 -13.21 7.51 -1.48
C ALA A 6 -14.44 7.51 -2.42
N SER A 7 -14.24 7.47 -3.74
CA SER A 7 -15.36 7.34 -4.70
C SER A 7 -16.19 6.09 -4.46
N TRP A 8 -15.55 4.94 -4.23
CA TRP A 8 -16.28 3.72 -3.90
C TRP A 8 -17.06 3.84 -2.59
N MET A 9 -16.47 4.42 -1.54
CA MET A 9 -17.14 4.58 -0.24
C MET A 9 -18.35 5.50 -0.32
N VAL A 10 -18.26 6.61 -1.05
CA VAL A 10 -19.39 7.54 -1.26
C VAL A 10 -20.57 6.84 -1.94
N ASP A 11 -20.30 5.99 -2.93
CA ASP A 11 -21.35 5.33 -3.71
C ASP A 11 -21.93 4.07 -3.05
N ASN A 12 -21.15 3.38 -2.19
CA ASN A 12 -21.49 2.04 -1.69
C ASN A 12 -21.75 1.98 -0.18
N THR A 13 -21.57 3.08 0.55
CA THR A 13 -21.77 3.13 2.01
C THR A 13 -22.54 4.38 2.42
N ALA A 14 -23.14 4.35 3.62
CA ALA A 14 -23.81 5.50 4.23
C ALA A 14 -22.89 6.28 5.20
N LEU A 15 -21.57 6.21 5.00
CA LEU A 15 -20.58 6.90 5.84
C LEU A 15 -20.63 8.42 5.63
N SER A 16 -20.28 9.18 6.66
CA SER A 16 -20.15 10.63 6.58
C SER A 16 -18.93 11.05 5.75
N PHE A 17 -18.97 12.25 5.16
CA PHE A 17 -17.81 12.76 4.40
C PHE A 17 -16.57 12.95 5.28
N GLU A 18 -16.75 13.24 6.57
CA GLU A 18 -15.66 13.35 7.55
C GLU A 18 -15.01 11.99 7.79
N GLN A 19 -15.80 10.93 7.95
CA GLN A 19 -15.29 9.56 8.11
C GLN A 19 -14.50 9.09 6.89
N ILE A 20 -15.02 9.35 5.68
CA ILE A 20 -14.34 8.99 4.43
C ILE A 20 -13.04 9.80 4.25
N ALA A 21 -13.07 11.09 4.58
CA ALA A 21 -11.92 11.98 4.53
C ALA A 21 -10.80 11.51 5.48
N GLU A 22 -11.14 11.19 6.73
CA GLU A 22 -10.20 10.68 7.71
C GLU A 22 -9.61 9.33 7.28
N PHE A 23 -10.45 8.39 6.83
CA PHE A 23 -10.01 7.07 6.39
C PHE A 23 -9.09 7.12 5.17
N CYS A 24 -9.43 7.93 4.17
CA CYS A 24 -8.65 8.05 2.93
C CYS A 24 -7.46 9.03 3.05
N GLY A 25 -7.39 9.82 4.13
CA GLY A 25 -6.43 10.90 4.29
C GLY A 25 -6.60 12.04 3.28
N LEU A 26 -7.85 12.34 2.92
CA LEU A 26 -8.24 13.40 1.98
C LEU A 26 -8.87 14.57 2.72
N HIS A 27 -8.90 15.76 2.10
CA HIS A 27 -9.67 16.86 2.64
C HIS A 27 -11.17 16.67 2.39
N ILE A 28 -12.04 17.12 3.31
CA ILE A 28 -13.50 16.98 3.17
C ILE A 28 -14.05 17.55 1.85
N LEU A 29 -13.50 18.68 1.38
CA LEU A 29 -13.87 19.30 0.11
C LEU A 29 -13.52 18.43 -1.10
N GLU A 30 -12.48 17.61 -1.02
CA GLU A 30 -12.16 16.66 -2.09
C GLU A 30 -13.19 15.53 -2.12
N VAL A 31 -13.64 15.05 -0.96
CA VAL A 31 -14.69 14.02 -0.85
C VAL A 31 -16.02 14.56 -1.37
N GLN A 32 -16.36 15.82 -1.06
CA GLN A 32 -17.53 16.50 -1.62
C GLN A 32 -17.44 16.64 -3.15
N ALA A 33 -16.28 17.08 -3.67
CA ALA A 33 -16.08 17.17 -5.12
C ALA A 33 -16.20 15.82 -5.84
N ILE A 34 -15.80 14.73 -5.17
CA ILE A 34 -16.00 13.35 -5.66
C ILE A 34 -17.49 12.99 -5.65
N ALA A 35 -18.23 13.32 -4.58
CA ALA A 35 -19.66 13.06 -4.48
C ALA A 35 -20.48 13.86 -5.50
N ASP A 36 -20.06 15.08 -5.80
CA ASP A 36 -20.69 15.95 -6.81
C ASP A 36 -20.30 15.58 -8.26
N ASP A 37 -19.48 14.54 -8.47
CA ASP A 37 -18.92 14.12 -9.77
C ASP A 37 -18.18 15.26 -10.51
N THR A 38 -17.67 16.24 -9.75
CA THR A 38 -16.89 17.38 -10.26
C THR A 38 -15.40 17.12 -10.28
N ALA A 39 -14.95 16.02 -9.67
CA ALA A 39 -13.57 15.58 -9.69
C ALA A 39 -13.15 15.17 -11.11
N THR A 40 -12.15 15.85 -11.67
CA THR A 40 -11.64 15.71 -13.05
C THR A 40 -11.15 14.31 -13.43
N ALA A 41 -11.08 13.37 -12.48
CA ALA A 41 -10.71 12.00 -12.70
C ALA A 41 -11.91 11.10 -12.44
N LYS A 42 -12.49 10.54 -13.51
CA LYS A 42 -13.40 9.40 -13.43
C LYS A 42 -12.61 8.17 -12.97
N VAL A 43 -12.26 8.14 -11.69
CA VAL A 43 -11.48 7.07 -11.08
C VAL A 43 -12.43 5.90 -10.89
N MET A 44 -12.10 4.76 -11.49
CA MET A 44 -12.85 3.53 -11.23
C MET A 44 -12.77 3.23 -9.73
N GLY A 45 -13.91 3.26 -9.04
CA GLY A 45 -14.01 3.02 -7.61
C GLY A 45 -13.28 1.72 -7.22
N ARG A 46 -12.38 1.81 -6.25
CA ARG A 46 -11.65 0.65 -5.73
C ARG A 46 -12.32 0.19 -4.45
N ASP A 47 -12.85 -1.02 -4.49
CA ASP A 47 -13.47 -1.67 -3.33
C ASP A 47 -12.42 -1.92 -2.21
N PRO A 48 -12.52 -1.23 -1.06
CA PRO A 48 -11.61 -1.36 0.06
C PRO A 48 -11.79 -2.67 0.83
N ILE A 49 -12.96 -3.30 0.75
CA ILE A 49 -13.24 -4.60 1.36
C ILE A 49 -12.46 -5.68 0.60
N ARG A 50 -12.53 -5.66 -0.73
CA ARG A 50 -11.75 -6.57 -1.59
C ARG A 50 -10.25 -6.32 -1.50
N ALA A 51 -9.85 -5.09 -1.23
CA ALA A 51 -8.45 -4.74 -0.98
C ALA A 51 -7.95 -5.17 0.42
N HIS A 52 -8.84 -5.69 1.28
CA HIS A 52 -8.57 -6.01 2.68
C HIS A 52 -8.07 -4.80 3.49
N GLU A 53 -8.47 -3.60 3.10
CA GLU A 53 -8.15 -2.34 3.80
C GLU A 53 -9.14 -2.06 4.93
N VAL A 54 -10.38 -2.56 4.81
CA VAL A 54 -11.45 -2.42 5.82
C VAL A 54 -12.34 -3.68 5.81
N THR A 55 -12.99 -4.00 6.93
CA THR A 55 -14.00 -5.07 6.98
C THR A 55 -15.41 -4.50 6.82
N MET A 56 -16.34 -5.35 6.40
CA MET A 56 -17.77 -4.98 6.36
C MET A 56 -18.27 -4.58 7.76
N GLU A 57 -17.87 -5.31 8.80
CA GLU A 57 -18.23 -5.01 10.19
C GLU A 57 -17.76 -3.62 10.64
N GLU A 58 -16.59 -3.18 10.17
CA GLU A 58 -16.06 -1.85 10.49
C GLU A 58 -16.84 -0.75 9.77
N ILE A 59 -17.25 -0.99 8.51
CA ILE A 59 -18.14 -0.08 7.77
C ILE A 59 -19.49 0.00 8.48
N GLU A 60 -20.07 -1.12 8.92
CA GLU A 60 -21.37 -1.14 9.62
C GLU A 60 -21.34 -0.31 10.91
N LYS A 61 -20.25 -0.37 11.69
CA LYS A 61 -20.06 0.49 12.87
C LYS A 61 -20.01 1.96 12.49
N GLY A 62 -19.26 2.31 11.45
CA GLY A 62 -19.19 3.69 10.95
C GLY A 62 -20.52 4.22 10.41
N GLN A 63 -21.34 3.36 9.78
CA GLN A 63 -22.68 3.74 9.32
C GLN A 63 -23.68 3.92 10.47
N ALA A 64 -23.49 3.21 11.59
CA ALA A 64 -24.34 3.34 12.76
C ALA A 64 -24.01 4.57 13.62
N ASP A 65 -22.76 5.05 13.57
CA ASP A 65 -22.26 6.17 14.35
C ASP A 65 -21.43 7.13 13.47
N PRO A 66 -21.96 8.33 13.14
CA PRO A 66 -21.26 9.31 12.30
C PRO A 66 -19.95 9.84 12.91
N ASP A 67 -19.80 9.78 14.23
CA ASP A 67 -18.60 10.26 14.95
C ASP A 67 -17.54 9.15 15.07
N TYR A 68 -17.82 7.94 14.57
CA TYR A 68 -16.91 6.82 14.63
C TYR A 68 -15.79 6.92 13.60
N SER A 69 -14.54 6.83 14.07
CA SER A 69 -13.35 6.80 13.20
C SER A 69 -13.03 5.37 12.75
N LEU A 70 -13.07 5.15 11.42
CA LEU A 70 -12.83 3.85 10.79
C LEU A 70 -11.37 3.41 10.95
N LYS A 71 -11.15 2.17 11.36
CA LYS A 71 -9.80 1.60 11.50
C LYS A 71 -9.37 0.83 10.26
N MET A 72 -8.27 1.25 9.66
CA MET A 72 -7.66 0.52 8.55
C MET A 72 -7.07 -0.81 9.04
N LEU A 73 -7.42 -1.89 8.36
CA LEU A 73 -6.80 -3.19 8.57
C LEU A 73 -5.38 -3.14 8.01
N LYS A 74 -4.41 -3.13 8.93
CA LYS A 74 -3.02 -3.28 8.55
C LYS A 74 -2.81 -4.74 8.12
N GLY A 75 -2.77 -4.97 6.81
CA GLY A 75 -2.39 -6.26 6.26
C GLY A 75 -1.05 -6.74 6.84
N PRO A 76 -0.78 -8.05 6.84
CA PRO A 76 0.48 -8.59 7.34
C PRO A 76 1.64 -7.86 6.67
N ASP A 77 2.60 -7.41 7.48
CA ASP A 77 3.78 -6.67 7.03
C ASP A 77 4.37 -7.40 5.82
N GLN A 78 4.55 -6.69 4.70
CA GLN A 78 5.04 -7.35 3.49
C GLN A 78 6.36 -8.02 3.85
N VAL A 79 6.38 -9.35 3.79
CA VAL A 79 7.59 -10.12 4.03
C VAL A 79 8.63 -9.59 3.06
N ARG A 80 9.54 -8.76 3.56
CA ARG A 80 10.65 -8.23 2.79
C ARG A 80 11.41 -9.45 2.31
N ARG A 81 11.28 -9.79 1.02
CA ARG A 81 12.13 -10.80 0.41
C ARG A 81 13.56 -10.39 0.72
N THR A 82 14.22 -11.16 1.57
CA THR A 82 15.67 -11.07 1.73
C THR A 82 16.21 -11.21 0.33
N LYS A 83 16.89 -10.17 -0.18
CA LYS A 83 17.51 -10.25 -1.50
C LYS A 83 18.42 -11.47 -1.46
N GLY A 84 18.01 -12.53 -2.15
CA GLY A 84 18.82 -13.74 -2.30
C GLY A 84 20.16 -13.39 -2.96
N PRO A 85 21.08 -14.35 -3.06
CA PRO A 85 22.37 -14.13 -3.71
C PRO A 85 22.18 -13.45 -5.06
N ARG A 86 22.68 -12.21 -5.20
CA ARG A 86 22.60 -11.49 -6.47
C ARG A 86 23.49 -12.21 -7.46
N TYR A 87 23.02 -12.35 -8.70
CA TYR A 87 23.80 -12.88 -9.80
C TYR A 87 25.17 -12.17 -9.90
N THR A 88 26.25 -12.94 -9.80
CA THR A 88 27.60 -12.47 -10.11
C THR A 88 27.82 -12.59 -11.62
N PRO A 89 28.10 -11.49 -12.35
CA PRO A 89 28.39 -11.55 -13.77
C PRO A 89 29.65 -12.36 -14.03
N VAL A 90 29.69 -13.10 -15.14
CA VAL A 90 30.77 -14.04 -15.50
C VAL A 90 32.16 -13.39 -15.40
N SER A 91 32.28 -12.12 -15.79
CA SER A 91 33.52 -11.33 -15.69
C SER A 91 34.06 -11.20 -14.26
N LYS A 92 33.18 -11.09 -13.26
CA LYS A 92 33.56 -10.92 -11.84
C LYS A 92 33.55 -12.22 -11.04
N ARG A 93 33.27 -13.36 -11.69
CA ARG A 93 33.27 -14.67 -11.02
C ARG A 93 34.69 -15.16 -10.75
N GLN A 94 35.67 -14.72 -11.55
CA GLN A 94 37.07 -15.10 -11.39
C GLN A 94 37.80 -14.28 -10.32
N ASP A 95 37.31 -13.07 -9.99
CA ASP A 95 37.93 -12.21 -8.97
C ASP A 95 38.17 -12.92 -7.62
N LYS A 96 37.23 -13.78 -7.19
CA LYS A 96 37.33 -14.51 -5.93
C LYS A 96 38.36 -15.67 -5.98
N PRO A 97 38.30 -16.62 -6.94
CA PRO A 97 39.34 -17.64 -7.05
C PRO A 97 40.72 -17.06 -7.40
N ASP A 98 40.79 -16.00 -8.19
CA ASP A 98 42.06 -15.35 -8.54
C ASP A 98 42.68 -14.68 -7.32
N GLY A 99 41.88 -14.00 -6.48
CA GLY A 99 42.35 -13.44 -5.22
C GLY A 99 42.87 -14.51 -4.25
N ILE A 100 42.16 -15.64 -4.12
CA ILE A 100 42.62 -16.77 -3.30
C ILE A 100 43.92 -17.36 -3.85
N ALA A 101 44.00 -17.58 -5.17
CA ALA A 101 45.20 -18.11 -5.81
C ALA A 101 46.38 -17.15 -5.67
N TRP A 102 46.15 -15.84 -5.72
CA TRP A 102 47.18 -14.84 -5.50
C TRP A 102 47.74 -14.92 -4.08
N VAL A 103 46.87 -14.95 -3.06
CA VAL A 103 47.29 -15.09 -1.65
C VAL A 103 48.08 -16.38 -1.45
N LEU A 104 47.57 -17.53 -1.93
CA LEU A 104 48.28 -18.81 -1.82
C LEU A 104 49.66 -18.83 -2.51
N ARG A 105 49.86 -18.00 -3.53
CA ARG A 105 51.14 -17.92 -4.27
C ARG A 105 52.12 -16.92 -3.68
N HIS A 106 51.64 -15.84 -3.06
CA HIS A 106 52.47 -14.70 -2.64
C HIS A 106 52.62 -14.58 -1.12
N HIS A 107 51.74 -15.21 -0.35
CA HIS A 107 51.75 -15.24 1.12
C HIS A 107 51.44 -16.66 1.63
N PRO A 108 52.38 -17.62 1.49
CA PRO A 108 52.21 -19.00 1.92
C PRO A 108 52.51 -19.25 3.42
N GLU A 109 52.87 -18.21 4.19
CA GLU A 109 53.03 -18.26 5.65
C GLU A 109 51.72 -18.46 6.44
#